data_AF-K0IN01-F1
#
_entry.id   AF-K0IN01-F1
#
_cell.length_a   1.000
_cell.length_b   1.000
_cell.length_c   1.000
_cell.angle_alpha   90.00
_cell.angle_beta   90.00
_cell.angle_gamma   90.00
#
_symmetry.space_group_name_H-M   'P 1'
#
loop_
_entity.id
_entity.type
_entity.pdbx_description
1 polymer ?
#
loop_
_entity_poly.entity_id
_entity_poly.type
_entity_poly.pdbx_seq_one_letter_code
_entity_poly.pdbx_strand_id
1 'polypeptide(L)' 'MAHTVRTRRDNLKLLAFMIGAAVFFVVTLFISFFIVIVALNNSDIPGEDKPNMFMLGLIPPSIGTFLLFTKVFGRFM' A
#
# COMPACT_ATOMS: atom_id res chain seq x y z
N MET A 1 11.28 35.63 -4.81
CA MET A 1 10.46 35.11 -3.69
C MET A 1 9.24 34.29 -4.14
N ALA A 2 8.67 34.48 -5.33
CA ALA A 2 7.55 33.66 -5.82
C ALA A 2 7.93 32.18 -6.10
N HIS A 3 9.17 31.93 -6.53
CA HIS A 3 9.67 30.57 -6.81
C HIS A 3 9.74 29.70 -5.54
N THR A 4 10.21 30.25 -4.42
CA THR A 4 10.38 29.50 -3.16
C THR A 4 9.06 29.14 -2.49
N VAL A 5 8.02 29.97 -2.65
CA VAL A 5 6.67 29.68 -2.14
C VAL A 5 6.00 28.53 -2.91
N ARG A 6 6.25 28.45 -4.22
CA ARG A 6 5.74 27.37 -5.08
C ARG A 6 6.37 26.02 -4.67
N THR A 7 7.70 25.98 -4.51
CA THR A 7 8.43 24.79 -4.05
C THR A 7 7.97 24.30 -2.68
N ARG A 8 7.69 25.22 -1.73
CA ARG A 8 7.21 24.84 -0.39
C ARG A 8 5.83 24.18 -0.43
N ARG A 9 4.90 24.71 -1.23
CA ARG A 9 3.56 24.11 -1.41
C ARG A 9 3.64 22.75 -2.09
N ASP A 10 4.49 22.60 -3.09
CA ASP A 10 4.61 21.34 -3.82
C ASP A 10 5.27 20.25 -2.96
N ASN A 11 6.26 20.61 -2.13
CA ASN A 11 6.82 19.71 -1.12
C ASN A 11 5.80 19.31 -0.04
N LEU A 12 4.95 20.23 0.41
CA LEU A 12 3.86 19.94 1.36
C LEU A 12 2.82 18.98 0.77
N LYS A 13 2.46 19.15 -0.51
CA LYS A 13 1.56 18.24 -1.22
C LYS A 13 2.17 16.86 -1.38
N LEU A 14 3.46 16.79 -1.74
CA LEU A 14 4.19 15.53 -1.87
C LEU A 14 4.26 14.81 -0.52
N LEU A 15 4.56 15.53 0.56
CA LEU A 15 4.58 14.98 1.92
C LEU A 15 3.20 14.43 2.34
N ALA A 16 2.14 15.21 2.16
CA ALA A 16 0.77 14.79 2.47
C ALA A 16 0.38 13.54 1.66
N PHE A 17 0.77 13.49 0.39
CA PHE A 17 0.57 12.32 -0.45
C PHE A 17 1.34 11.09 0.06
N MET A 18 2.62 11.22 0.39
CA MET A 18 3.43 10.11 0.91
C MET A 18 2.86 9.55 2.21
N ILE A 19 2.40 10.43 3.12
CA ILE A 19 1.73 10.02 4.35
C ILE A 19 0.42 9.28 4.03
N GLY A 20 -0.41 9.81 3.13
CA GLY A 20 -1.66 9.17 2.71
C GLY A 20 -1.43 7.79 2.08
N ALA A 21 -0.43 7.66 1.21
CA ALA A 21 -0.05 6.41 0.58
C ALA A 21 0.47 5.39 1.60
N ALA A 22 1.27 5.83 2.58
CA ALA A 22 1.77 4.97 3.65
C ALA A 22 0.63 4.46 4.54
N VAL A 23 -0.30 5.34 4.94
CA VAL A 23 -1.49 4.95 5.73
C VAL A 23 -2.35 3.97 4.94
N PHE A 24 -2.60 4.25 3.65
CA PHE A 24 -3.35 3.36 2.78
C PHE A 24 -2.71 1.98 2.67
N PHE A 25 -1.38 1.92 2.50
CA PHE A 25 -0.65 0.65 2.45
C PHE A 25 -0.82 -0.14 3.73
N VAL A 26 -0.60 0.48 4.88
CA VAL A 26 -0.73 -0.17 6.19
C VAL A 26 -2.14 -0.74 6.37
N VAL A 27 -3.18 0.07 6.12
CA VAL A 27 -4.58 -0.37 6.25
C VAL A 27 -4.89 -1.53 5.31
N THR A 28 -4.48 -1.43 4.04
CA THR A 28 -4.72 -2.48 3.05
C THR A 28 -3.98 -3.77 3.42
N LEU A 29 -2.76 -3.65 3.93
CA LEU A 29 -1.96 -4.78 4.40
C LEU A 29 -2.62 -5.46 5.60
N PHE A 30 -3.08 -4.71 6.60
CA PHE A 30 -3.86 -5.25 7.72
C PHE A 30 -5.12 -5.99 7.27
N ILE A 31 -5.91 -5.40 6.36
CA ILE A 31 -7.10 -6.03 5.82
C ILE A 31 -6.74 -7.33 5.10
N SER A 32 -5.69 -7.32 4.28
CA SER A 32 -5.27 -8.50 3.53
C SER A 32 -4.81 -9.62 4.46
N PHE A 33 -4.02 -9.31 5.49
CA PHE A 33 -3.64 -10.27 6.53
C PHE A 33 -4.86 -10.86 7.23
N PHE A 34 -5.85 -10.03 7.58
CA PHE A 34 -7.07 -10.50 8.23
C PHE A 34 -7.84 -11.47 7.34
N ILE A 35 -8.00 -11.14 6.05
CA ILE A 35 -8.69 -12.02 5.08
C ILE A 35 -7.95 -13.35 4.94
N VAL A 36 -6.62 -13.35 4.83
CA VAL A 36 -5.83 -14.59 4.75
C VAL A 36 -6.00 -15.43 6.02
N ILE A 37 -5.92 -14.83 7.21
CA ILE A 37 -6.09 -15.56 8.46
C ILE A 37 -7.49 -16.20 8.53
N VAL A 38 -8.53 -15.44 8.17
CA VAL A 38 -9.90 -15.95 8.12
C VAL A 38 -10.01 -17.09 7.10
N ALA A 39 -9.44 -16.94 5.91
CA ALA A 39 -9.45 -17.98 4.89
C ALA A 39 -8.73 -19.25 5.38
N LEU A 40 -7.54 -19.13 5.95
CA LEU A 40 -6.76 -20.25 6.48
C LEU A 40 -7.44 -20.97 7.64
N ASN A 41 -8.22 -20.26 8.46
CA ASN A 41 -8.97 -20.86 9.57
C ASN A 41 -10.26 -21.55 9.11
N ASN A 42 -10.84 -21.15 7.98
CA ASN A 42 -12.07 -21.73 7.45
C ASN A 42 -11.83 -22.77 6.33
N SER A 43 -10.57 -23.02 5.97
CA SER A 43 -10.22 -23.94 4.90
C SER A 43 -9.35 -25.07 5.45
N ASP A 44 -9.62 -26.30 5.04
CA ASP A 44 -8.77 -27.48 5.32
C ASP A 44 -7.49 -27.47 4.48
N ILE A 45 -6.72 -26.37 4.59
CA ILE A 45 -5.46 -26.21 3.86
C ILE A 45 -4.34 -26.88 4.68
N PRO A 46 -3.55 -27.76 4.06
CA PRO A 46 -2.38 -28.36 4.70
C PRO A 46 -1.47 -27.30 5.31
N GLY A 47 -0.91 -27.57 6.49
CA GLY A 47 -0.02 -26.63 7.20
C GLY A 47 1.16 -26.15 6.35
N GLU A 48 1.59 -26.98 5.40
CA GLU A 48 2.70 -26.75 4.47
C GLU A 48 2.39 -25.65 3.43
N ASP A 49 1.12 -25.46 3.06
CA ASP A 49 0.70 -24.49 2.04
C ASP A 49 0.32 -23.12 2.63
N LYS A 50 0.15 -23.03 3.95
CA LYS A 50 -0.23 -21.79 4.65
C LYS A 50 0.73 -20.62 4.41
N PRO A 51 2.07 -20.79 4.43
CA PRO A 51 3.01 -19.71 4.14
C PRO A 51 2.84 -19.15 2.72
N ASN A 52 2.51 -20.01 1.75
CA ASN A 52 2.33 -19.63 0.36
C ASN A 52 1.06 -18.78 0.18
N MET A 53 -0.03 -19.12 0.89
CA MET A 53 -1.23 -18.28 0.94
C MET A 53 -0.99 -16.93 1.63
N PHE A 54 -0.16 -16.88 2.67
CA PHE A 54 0.27 -15.60 3.26
C PHE A 54 1.02 -14.74 2.24
N MET A 55 1.94 -15.30 1.45
CA MET A 55 2.61 -14.55 0.39
C MET A 55 1.63 -14.06 -0.68
N LEU A 56 0.66 -14.87 -1.09
CA LEU A 56 -0.38 -14.45 -2.04
C LEU A 56 -1.22 -13.29 -1.51
N GLY A 57 -1.58 -13.29 -0.23
CA GLY A 57 -2.28 -12.18 0.40
C GLY A 57 -1.48 -10.88 0.47
N LEU A 58 -0.15 -10.92 0.38
CA LEU A 58 0.66 -9.71 0.34
C LEU A 58 0.66 -9.02 -1.04
N ILE A 59 0.30 -9.75 -2.11
CA ILE A 59 0.36 -9.23 -3.48
C ILE A 59 -0.61 -8.04 -3.69
N PRO A 60 -1.91 -8.11 -3.32
CA PRO A 60 -2.84 -6.99 -3.52
C PRO A 60 -2.43 -5.67 -2.85
N PRO A 61 -2.02 -5.61 -1.56
CA PRO A 61 -1.56 -4.37 -0.95
C PRO A 61 -0.28 -3.83 -1.60
N SER A 62 0.64 -4.69 -2.02
CA SER A 62 1.86 -4.29 -2.73
C SER A 62 1.55 -3.66 -4.09
N ILE A 63 0.70 -4.28 -4.91
CA ILE A 63 0.30 -3.75 -6.22
C ILE A 63 -0.46 -2.43 -6.05
N GLY A 64 -1.41 -2.36 -5.11
CA GLY A 64 -2.20 -1.14 -4.87
C GLY A 64 -1.32 0.05 -4.49
N THR A 65 -0.30 -0.18 -3.67
CA THR A 65 0.63 0.85 -3.22
C THR A 65 1.58 1.26 -4.34
N PHE A 66 2.08 0.30 -5.12
CA PHE A 66 2.92 0.57 -6.29
C PHE A 66 2.16 1.42 -7.33
N LEU A 67 0.89 1.11 -7.60
CA LEU A 67 0.04 1.88 -8.51
C LEU A 67 -0.24 3.29 -7.99
N LEU A 68 -0.47 3.46 -6.68
CA LEU A 68 -0.61 4.78 -6.09
C LEU A 68 0.68 5.60 -6.24
N PHE A 69 1.83 5.01 -5.96
CA PHE A 69 3.11 5.69 -6.12
C PHE A 69 3.40 6.05 -7.57
N THR A 70 3.26 5.12 -8.53
CA THR A 70 3.56 5.37 -9.95
C THR A 70 2.59 6.34 -10.60
N LYS A 71 1.28 6.21 -10.34
CA LYS A 71 0.26 7.12 -10.88
C LYS A 71 0.43 8.55 -10.37
N VAL A 72 0.94 8.71 -9.14
CA VAL A 72 1.16 10.03 -8.56
C VAL A 72 2.54 10.59 -8.90
N PHE A 73 3.59 9.77 -8.96
CA PHE A 73 4.90 10.20 -9.46
C PHE A 73 4.82 10.73 -10.90
N GLY A 74 4.11 10.04 -11.79
CA GLY A 74 3.88 10.52 -13.16
C GLY A 74 3.01 11.78 -13.25
N ARG A 75 2.44 12.25 -12.14
CA ARG A 75 1.65 13.48 -12.04
C ARG A 75 2.45 14.64 -11.42
N PHE A 76 3.59 14.34 -10.82
CA PHE A 76 4.52 15.31 -10.21
C PHE A 76 5.78 15.55 -11.06
N MET A 77 6.14 14.63 -11.96
CA MET A 77 7.07 14.90 -13.08
C MET A 77 6.38 15.68 -14.19
#